data_AF-A0A534VSG1-F1
#
_entry.id   AF-A0A534VSG1-F1
#
_cell.length_a   1.000
_cell.length_b   1.000
_cell.length_c   1.000
_cell.angle_alpha   90.00
_cell.angle_beta   90.00
_cell.angle_gamma   90.00
#
_symmetry.space_group_name_H-M   'P 1'
#
loop_
_entity.id
_entity.type
_entity.pdbx_description
1 polymer ?
#
loop_
_entity_poly.entity_id
_entity_poly.type
_entity_poly.pdbx_seq_one_letter_code
_entity_poly.pdbx_strand_id
1 'polypeptide(L)'
;RVIAHKQARRVAVGDRMTFLFEDRATVWYQVQEMLWVERITDLERMREELAVYNELLPGPAELSSTLLIAIDDARRVRDELQRLMGIDRHVRLEVGSAARIAGVFEGGRHTDEKLSTVQYVRFPLDAPLSARVATGAPLTLVVDHPNYRMRASLPEPVRASLAADLADPAVADRALREVRDGSSTPSGPRAPSTRVPTGSSRACGPSCRRSASGPSTGTSTGWRPRATSGSSTSGIASLASTRCPGVTITSCASSVDTSRTCPRHRSTWRRTPPGRRDTR
;
A
#
# COMPACT_ATOMS: atom_id res chain seq x y z
N ARG A 1 14.16 -5.30 -9.95
CA ARG A 1 14.15 -3.97 -9.28
C ARG A 1 13.18 -3.98 -8.11
N VAL A 2 11.87 -4.14 -8.33
CA VAL A 2 10.92 -4.19 -7.20
C VAL A 2 11.20 -5.34 -6.22
N ILE A 3 11.69 -6.48 -6.71
CA ILE A 3 12.07 -7.61 -5.84
C ILE A 3 13.16 -7.19 -4.85
N ALA A 4 14.21 -6.51 -5.34
CA ALA A 4 15.30 -6.01 -4.50
C ALA A 4 14.81 -4.94 -3.52
N HIS A 5 13.93 -4.03 -3.97
CA HIS A 5 13.30 -3.03 -3.10
C HIS A 5 12.48 -3.68 -1.98
N LYS A 6 11.61 -4.65 -2.33
CA LYS A 6 10.80 -5.41 -1.36
C LYS A 6 11.67 -6.21 -0.39
N GLN A 7 12.83 -6.73 -0.81
CA GLN A 7 13.76 -7.43 0.09
C GLN A 7 14.28 -6.51 1.20
N ALA A 8 14.61 -5.26 0.88
CA ALA A 8 15.01 -4.25 1.86
C ALA A 8 13.83 -3.72 2.71
N ARG A 9 12.63 -4.27 2.57
CA ARG A 9 11.43 -3.87 3.32
C ARG A 9 10.77 -5.03 4.07
N ARG A 10 11.31 -6.25 3.92
CA ARG A 10 10.69 -7.47 4.42
C ARG A 10 11.40 -7.99 5.67
N VAL A 11 10.62 -8.34 6.68
CA VAL A 11 11.12 -8.84 7.96
C VAL A 11 10.33 -10.09 8.32
N ALA A 12 11.00 -11.24 8.34
CA ALA A 12 10.42 -12.47 8.87
C ALA A 12 10.49 -12.43 10.41
N VAL A 13 9.39 -12.81 11.06
CA VAL A 13 9.28 -12.93 12.51
C VAL A 13 8.87 -14.35 12.83
N GLY A 14 9.84 -15.19 13.16
CA GLY A 14 9.65 -16.64 13.28
C GLY A 14 9.45 -17.31 11.92
N ASP A 15 8.73 -18.42 11.93
CA ASP A 15 8.48 -19.30 10.77
C ASP A 15 7.23 -18.93 9.97
N ARG A 16 6.22 -18.33 10.63
CA ARG A 16 4.90 -18.11 10.04
C ARG A 16 4.58 -16.68 9.68
N MET A 17 5.30 -15.69 10.22
CA MET A 17 4.93 -14.28 10.04
C MET A 17 5.96 -13.51 9.26
N THR A 18 5.49 -12.71 8.32
CA THR A 18 6.34 -11.76 7.60
C THR A 18 5.68 -10.39 7.57
N PHE A 19 6.42 -9.38 7.96
CA PHE A 19 6.05 -7.98 7.79
C PHE A 19 6.73 -7.44 6.54
N LEU A 20 5.95 -6.83 5.64
CA LEU A 20 6.43 -5.99 4.56
C LEU A 20 6.13 -4.54 4.95
N PHE A 21 7.16 -3.74 5.24
CA PHE A 21 6.97 -2.31 5.45
C PHE A 21 6.64 -1.63 4.12
N GLU A 22 5.51 -0.93 4.08
CA GLU A 22 4.98 -0.35 2.86
C GLU A 22 5.50 1.08 2.68
N ASP A 23 5.63 1.46 1.41
CA ASP A 23 6.02 2.77 0.92
C ASP A 23 5.35 3.00 -0.44
N ARG A 24 5.60 4.16 -1.04
CA ARG A 24 4.97 4.51 -2.31
C ARG A 24 5.33 3.56 -3.45
N ALA A 25 6.55 3.01 -3.45
CA ALA A 25 6.98 2.08 -4.49
C ALA A 25 6.29 0.72 -4.32
N THR A 26 6.34 0.13 -3.14
CA THR A 26 5.71 -1.17 -2.83
C THR A 26 4.20 -1.17 -3.13
N VAL A 27 3.48 -0.13 -2.71
CA VAL A 27 2.04 0.05 -2.97
C VAL A 27 1.76 0.24 -4.46
N TRP A 28 2.56 1.05 -5.17
CA TRP A 28 2.39 1.23 -6.62
C TRP A 28 2.42 -0.10 -7.37
N TYR A 29 3.35 -0.99 -7.02
CA TYR A 29 3.44 -2.30 -7.65
C TYR A 29 2.26 -3.20 -7.29
N GLN A 30 1.79 -3.19 -6.04
CA GLN A 30 0.63 -3.99 -5.63
C GLN A 30 -0.63 -3.58 -6.40
N VAL A 31 -0.86 -2.27 -6.57
CA VAL A 31 -1.97 -1.76 -7.37
C VAL A 31 -1.87 -2.24 -8.82
N GLN A 32 -0.70 -2.12 -9.45
CA GLN A 32 -0.53 -2.54 -10.84
C GLN A 32 -0.83 -4.04 -11.04
N GLU A 33 -0.31 -4.88 -10.15
CA GLU A 33 -0.57 -6.32 -10.19
C GLU A 33 -2.07 -6.62 -9.99
N MET A 34 -2.73 -5.94 -9.04
CA MET A 34 -4.15 -6.13 -8.78
C MET A 34 -5.00 -5.75 -9.99
N LEU A 35 -4.78 -4.57 -10.56
CA LEU A 35 -5.50 -4.10 -11.75
C LEU A 35 -5.30 -5.04 -12.94
N TRP A 36 -4.09 -5.59 -13.09
CA TRP A 36 -3.76 -6.54 -14.16
C TRP A 36 -4.47 -7.88 -13.98
N VAL A 37 -4.36 -8.50 -12.79
CA VAL A 37 -4.92 -9.83 -12.50
C VAL A 37 -6.44 -9.81 -12.61
N GLU A 38 -7.07 -8.78 -12.05
CA GLU A 38 -8.54 -8.63 -12.06
C GLU A 38 -9.06 -7.99 -13.36
N ARG A 39 -8.16 -7.67 -14.31
CA ARG A 39 -8.45 -7.03 -15.60
C ARG A 39 -9.33 -5.78 -15.45
N ILE A 40 -9.07 -4.98 -14.41
CA ILE A 40 -9.84 -3.78 -14.10
C ILE A 40 -9.38 -2.66 -15.05
N THR A 41 -10.22 -2.33 -16.01
CA THR A 41 -10.00 -1.22 -16.96
C THR A 41 -10.98 -0.07 -16.80
N ASP A 42 -12.02 -0.27 -15.98
CA ASP A 42 -13.00 0.77 -15.65
C ASP A 42 -12.41 1.80 -14.70
N LEU A 43 -12.53 3.09 -15.02
CA LEU A 43 -11.89 4.17 -14.27
C LEU A 43 -12.44 4.33 -12.85
N GLU A 44 -13.73 4.09 -12.61
CA GLU A 44 -14.28 4.22 -11.26
C GLU A 44 -13.80 3.07 -10.39
N ARG A 45 -13.84 1.84 -10.91
CA ARG A 45 -13.29 0.67 -10.20
C ARG A 45 -11.79 0.82 -9.92
N MET A 46 -11.03 1.40 -10.86
CA MET A 46 -9.61 1.71 -10.62
C MET A 46 -9.43 2.71 -9.48
N ARG A 47 -10.29 3.74 -9.37
CA ARG A 47 -10.23 4.73 -8.28
C ARG A 47 -10.60 4.14 -6.93
N GLU A 48 -11.62 3.29 -6.90
CA GLU A 48 -12.01 2.54 -5.70
C GLU A 48 -10.84 1.71 -5.19
N GLU A 49 -10.18 0.98 -6.10
CA GLU A 49 -9.04 0.14 -5.72
C GLU A 49 -7.84 0.97 -5.27
N LEU A 50 -7.53 2.06 -5.99
CA LEU A 50 -6.50 3.01 -5.56
C LEU A 50 -6.79 3.58 -4.17
N ALA A 51 -8.05 3.85 -3.83
CA ALA A 51 -8.41 4.39 -2.52
C ALA A 51 -8.06 3.39 -1.40
N VAL A 52 -8.37 2.11 -1.57
CA VAL A 52 -8.02 1.04 -0.62
C VAL A 52 -6.50 0.94 -0.43
N TYR A 53 -5.73 0.93 -1.52
CA TYR A 53 -4.28 0.82 -1.43
C TYR A 53 -3.61 2.09 -0.90
N ASN A 54 -4.19 3.28 -1.10
CA ASN A 54 -3.65 4.51 -0.52
C ASN A 54 -3.66 4.49 1.00
N GLU A 55 -4.55 3.71 1.62
CA GLU A 55 -4.55 3.54 3.08
C GLU A 55 -3.29 2.81 3.56
N LEU A 56 -2.61 2.02 2.71
CA LEU A 56 -1.34 1.38 3.07
C LEU A 56 -0.15 2.33 3.14
N LEU A 57 -0.25 3.51 2.53
CA LEU A 57 0.83 4.48 2.57
C LEU A 57 1.05 4.96 4.00
N PRO A 58 2.31 5.02 4.48
CA PRO A 58 2.60 5.53 5.81
C PRO A 58 2.23 7.01 5.90
N GLY A 59 1.62 7.40 7.03
CA GLY A 59 1.42 8.80 7.37
C GLY A 59 2.71 9.50 7.81
N PRO A 60 2.66 10.81 8.11
CA PRO A 60 3.78 11.52 8.74
C PRO A 60 4.11 10.90 10.10
N ALA A 61 5.40 10.66 10.36
CA ALA A 61 5.88 10.04 11.61
C ALA A 61 5.15 8.71 11.91
N GLU A 62 4.98 7.87 10.90
CA GLU A 62 4.36 6.55 11.03
C GLU A 62 5.11 5.56 10.15
N LEU A 63 5.17 4.30 10.60
CA LEU A 63 5.52 3.19 9.72
C LEU A 63 4.26 2.36 9.46
N SER A 64 4.00 2.04 8.20
CA SER A 64 2.93 1.09 7.83
C SER A 64 3.54 -0.21 7.34
N SER A 65 2.82 -1.31 7.54
CA SER A 65 3.24 -2.61 7.08
C SER A 65 2.07 -3.54 6.77
N THR A 66 2.29 -4.44 5.83
CA THR A 66 1.45 -5.60 5.60
C THR A 66 2.05 -6.80 6.34
N LEU A 67 1.31 -7.34 7.31
CA LEU A 67 1.58 -8.61 7.96
C LEU A 67 0.96 -9.75 7.15
N LEU A 68 1.79 -10.67 6.70
CA LEU A 68 1.41 -11.95 6.11
C LEU A 68 1.61 -13.08 7.12
N ILE A 69 0.55 -13.85 7.35
CA ILE A 69 0.55 -15.10 8.11
C ILE A 69 0.56 -16.26 7.11
N ALA A 70 1.70 -16.93 7.00
CA ALA A 70 1.88 -18.11 6.19
C ALA A 70 1.28 -19.33 6.90
N ILE A 71 0.44 -20.07 6.17
CA ILE A 71 -0.15 -21.33 6.59
C ILE A 71 0.00 -22.30 5.43
N ASP A 72 0.82 -23.34 5.61
CA ASP A 72 1.21 -24.23 4.52
C ASP A 72 0.06 -25.14 4.04
N ASP A 73 -0.81 -25.56 4.96
CA ASP A 73 -1.96 -26.40 4.65
C ASP A 73 -3.24 -25.57 4.56
N ALA A 74 -3.76 -25.43 3.33
CA ALA A 74 -5.00 -24.73 3.04
C ALA A 74 -6.21 -25.25 3.85
N ARG A 75 -6.21 -26.54 4.23
CA ARG A 75 -7.29 -27.15 5.04
C ARG A 75 -7.27 -26.68 6.49
N ARG A 76 -6.10 -26.22 6.96
CA ARG A 76 -5.88 -25.79 8.36
C ARG A 76 -5.95 -24.28 8.55
N VAL A 77 -6.15 -23.51 7.46
CA VAL A 77 -6.18 -22.04 7.52
C VAL A 77 -7.15 -21.53 8.57
N ARG A 78 -8.39 -22.06 8.61
CA ARG A 78 -9.39 -21.62 9.59
C ARG A 78 -8.93 -21.88 11.02
N ASP A 79 -8.48 -23.09 11.32
CA ASP A 79 -8.12 -23.51 12.68
C ASP A 79 -6.87 -22.78 13.18
N GLU A 80 -5.87 -22.59 12.30
CA GLU A 80 -4.65 -21.84 12.64
C GLU A 80 -4.94 -20.36 12.86
N LEU A 81 -5.81 -19.74 12.05
CA LEU A 81 -6.24 -18.35 12.27
C LEU A 81 -7.06 -18.21 13.56
N GLN A 82 -7.92 -19.19 13.88
CA GLN A 82 -8.65 -19.21 15.15
C GLN A 82 -7.72 -19.28 16.36
N ARG A 83 -6.59 -20.00 16.26
CA ARG A 83 -5.57 -20.03 17.33
C ARG A 83 -4.83 -18.71 17.48
N LEU A 84 -4.82 -17.85 16.46
CA LEU A 84 -4.16 -16.56 16.46
C LEU A 84 -5.13 -15.39 16.73
N MET A 85 -6.37 -15.68 17.14
CA MET A 85 -7.34 -14.65 17.52
C MET A 85 -6.80 -13.73 18.62
N GLY A 86 -6.93 -12.42 18.41
CA GLY A 86 -6.42 -11.39 19.32
C GLY A 86 -4.96 -11.01 19.10
N ILE A 87 -4.27 -11.56 18.09
CA ILE A 87 -2.88 -11.24 17.75
C ILE A 87 -2.62 -9.74 17.55
N ASP A 88 -3.63 -8.98 17.13
CA ASP A 88 -3.59 -7.53 16.95
C ASP A 88 -3.10 -6.81 18.22
N ARG A 89 -3.44 -7.32 19.41
CA ARG A 89 -3.01 -6.77 20.71
C ARG A 89 -1.58 -7.15 21.11
N HIS A 90 -0.94 -8.03 20.36
CA HIS A 90 0.33 -8.67 20.74
C HIS A 90 1.49 -8.34 19.80
N VAL A 91 1.28 -7.50 18.78
CA VAL A 91 2.34 -7.02 17.89
C VAL A 91 2.84 -5.66 18.35
N ARG A 92 4.17 -5.52 18.47
CA ARG A 92 4.82 -4.26 18.82
C ARG A 92 6.14 -4.08 18.10
N LEU A 93 6.53 -2.82 17.91
CA LEU A 93 7.85 -2.41 17.43
C LEU A 93 8.63 -1.83 18.61
N GLU A 94 9.81 -2.37 18.90
CA GLU A 94 10.71 -1.86 19.93
C GLU A 94 11.82 -1.01 19.29
N VAL A 95 12.05 0.20 19.83
CA VAL A 95 13.06 1.16 19.34
C VAL A 95 14.16 1.32 20.39
N GLY A 96 15.29 0.64 20.17
CA GLY A 96 16.34 0.45 21.15
C GLY A 96 15.84 -0.30 22.40
N SER A 97 16.40 0.01 23.57
CA SER A 97 16.06 -0.66 24.84
C SER A 97 14.86 -0.05 25.59
N ALA A 98 14.43 1.15 25.20
CA ALA A 98 13.58 1.98 26.05
C ALA A 98 12.14 2.16 25.57
N ALA A 99 11.89 2.10 24.25
CA ALA A 99 10.59 2.45 23.68
C ALA A 99 9.93 1.25 23.00
N ARG A 100 8.62 1.11 23.23
CA ARG A 100 7.77 0.09 22.63
C ARG A 100 6.53 0.77 22.04
N ILE A 101 6.24 0.46 20.78
CA ILE A 101 5.13 1.01 20.02
C ILE A 101 4.19 -0.15 19.71
N ALA A 102 2.95 -0.07 20.19
CA ALA A 102 1.94 -1.06 19.83
C ALA A 102 1.59 -0.95 18.34
N GLY A 103 1.40 -2.09 17.67
CA GLY A 103 0.86 -2.12 16.32
C GLY A 103 -0.63 -1.77 16.33
N VAL A 104 -1.04 -0.85 15.46
CA VAL A 104 -2.44 -0.48 15.25
C VAL A 104 -2.92 -1.21 14.01
N PHE A 105 -3.82 -2.17 14.19
CA PHE A 105 -4.36 -2.96 13.09
C PHE A 105 -5.55 -2.24 12.45
N GLU A 106 -5.66 -2.35 11.13
CA GLU A 106 -6.83 -1.83 10.41
C GLU A 106 -8.10 -2.63 10.74
N GLY A 107 -9.19 -1.91 11.02
CA GLY A 107 -10.50 -2.51 11.30
C GLY A 107 -11.07 -3.28 10.09
N GLY A 108 -11.92 -4.28 10.35
CA GLY A 108 -12.60 -5.06 9.30
C GLY A 108 -11.79 -6.22 8.70
N ARG A 109 -10.47 -6.24 8.90
CA ARG A 109 -9.59 -7.40 8.58
C ARG A 109 -9.38 -8.35 9.76
N HIS A 110 -9.74 -7.88 10.96
CA HIS A 110 -9.84 -8.67 12.17
C HIS A 110 -11.14 -8.26 12.90
N THR A 111 -11.88 -9.25 13.40
CA THR A 111 -12.98 -9.11 14.36
C THR A 111 -12.77 -10.14 15.46
N ASP A 112 -13.52 -10.10 16.56
CA ASP A 112 -13.47 -11.16 17.58
C ASP A 112 -13.79 -12.57 17.03
N GLU A 113 -14.30 -12.66 15.80
CA GLU A 113 -14.74 -13.90 15.15
C GLU A 113 -13.94 -14.26 13.88
N LYS A 114 -13.19 -13.32 13.29
CA LYS A 114 -12.53 -13.51 11.99
C LYS A 114 -11.17 -12.84 11.93
N LEU A 115 -10.12 -13.62 11.69
CA LEU A 115 -8.78 -13.14 11.33
C LEU A 115 -8.51 -13.47 9.85
N SER A 116 -7.86 -12.56 9.14
CA SER A 116 -7.34 -12.76 7.77
C SER A 116 -5.85 -13.10 7.79
N THR A 117 -5.38 -13.87 6.80
CA THR A 117 -3.94 -14.17 6.60
C THR A 117 -3.13 -12.93 6.22
N VAL A 118 -3.79 -11.88 5.76
CA VAL A 118 -3.19 -10.57 5.48
C VAL A 118 -3.81 -9.53 6.40
N GLN A 119 -2.96 -8.82 7.14
CA GLN A 119 -3.33 -7.77 8.09
C GLN A 119 -2.53 -6.51 7.79
N TYR A 120 -3.13 -5.33 7.97
CA TYR A 120 -2.44 -4.06 7.83
C TYR A 120 -2.17 -3.50 9.22
N VAL A 121 -0.91 -3.16 9.48
CA VAL A 121 -0.42 -2.77 10.80
C VAL A 121 0.34 -1.47 10.69
N ARG A 122 -0.04 -0.49 11.50
CA ARG A 122 0.60 0.82 11.60
C ARG A 122 1.36 0.94 12.93
N PHE A 123 2.46 1.65 12.91
CA PHE A 123 3.27 1.97 14.08
C PHE A 123 3.42 3.49 14.16
N PRO A 124 2.52 4.19 14.86
CA PRO A 124 2.61 5.64 15.02
C PRO A 124 3.84 5.99 15.88
N LEU A 125 4.62 6.96 15.41
CA LEU A 125 5.82 7.47 16.08
C LEU A 125 5.54 8.88 16.55
N ASP A 126 5.88 9.18 17.81
CA ASP A 126 6.01 10.57 18.22
C ASP A 126 7.27 11.20 17.57
N ALA A 127 7.37 12.53 17.62
CA ALA A 127 8.49 13.23 17.00
C ALA A 127 9.87 12.77 17.52
N PRO A 128 10.08 12.57 18.84
CA PRO A 128 11.33 12.01 19.37
C PRO A 128 11.66 10.62 18.83
N LEU A 129 10.70 9.70 18.77
CA LEU A 129 10.92 8.36 18.24
C LEU A 129 11.17 8.38 16.74
N SER A 130 10.42 9.17 15.98
CA SER A 130 10.64 9.36 14.56
C SER A 130 12.08 9.80 14.27
N ALA A 131 12.60 10.79 15.01
CA ALA A 131 13.98 11.24 14.89
C ALA A 131 15.02 10.14 15.25
N ARG A 132 14.73 9.32 16.26
CA ARG A 132 15.58 8.18 16.62
C ARG A 132 15.61 7.11 15.52
N VAL A 133 14.46 6.81 14.92
CA VAL A 133 14.40 5.84 13.81
C VAL A 133 15.09 6.42 12.57
N ALA A 134 14.89 7.70 12.27
CA ALA A 134 15.54 8.40 11.16
C ALA A 134 17.07 8.46 11.29
N THR A 135 17.61 8.36 12.51
CA THR A 135 19.06 8.27 12.77
C THR A 135 19.58 6.83 12.88
N GLY A 136 18.75 5.83 12.56
CA GLY A 136 19.16 4.42 12.46
C GLY A 136 19.13 3.67 13.78
N ALA A 137 18.29 4.06 14.75
CA ALA A 137 18.13 3.31 15.99
C ALA A 137 17.83 1.82 15.73
N PRO A 138 18.35 0.89 16.56
CA PRO A 138 18.00 -0.52 16.46
C PRO A 138 16.50 -0.73 16.61
N LEU A 139 15.92 -1.52 15.71
CA LEU A 139 14.50 -1.86 15.69
C LEU A 139 14.32 -3.36 15.88
N THR A 140 13.32 -3.76 16.67
CA THR A 140 12.92 -5.16 16.84
C THR A 140 11.41 -5.28 16.72
N LEU A 141 10.93 -6.14 15.83
CA LEU A 141 9.53 -6.55 15.80
C LEU A 141 9.31 -7.67 16.80
N VAL A 142 8.27 -7.54 17.61
CA VAL A 142 7.90 -8.53 18.63
C VAL A 142 6.45 -8.91 18.46
N VAL A 143 6.20 -10.21 18.38
CA VAL A 143 4.86 -10.80 18.48
C VAL A 143 4.83 -11.65 19.75
N ASP A 144 4.01 -11.26 20.71
CA ASP A 144 3.98 -11.84 22.05
C ASP A 144 2.61 -12.47 22.37
N HIS A 145 2.10 -13.25 21.41
CA HIS A 145 0.80 -13.88 21.48
C HIS A 145 0.92 -15.26 22.17
N PRO A 146 -0.05 -15.71 23.01
CA PRO A 146 0.05 -17.01 23.68
C PRO A 146 0.34 -18.20 22.77
N ASN A 147 -0.17 -18.18 21.54
CA ASN A 147 0.04 -19.22 20.52
C ASN A 147 1.14 -18.88 19.49
N TYR A 148 1.83 -17.73 19.64
CA TYR A 148 2.95 -17.33 18.79
C TYR A 148 3.81 -16.25 19.47
N ARG A 149 4.94 -16.66 20.06
CA ARG A 149 5.90 -15.77 20.73
C ARG A 149 7.22 -15.73 19.99
N MET A 150 7.44 -14.69 19.21
CA MET A 150 8.61 -14.53 18.36
C MET A 150 9.09 -13.07 18.36
N ARG A 151 10.38 -12.88 18.12
CA ARG A 151 10.99 -11.57 17.95
C ARG A 151 12.02 -11.61 16.83
N ALA A 152 12.17 -10.52 16.11
CA ALA A 152 13.20 -10.37 15.08
C ALA A 152 13.75 -8.95 15.06
N SER A 153 15.07 -8.83 15.16
CA SER A 153 15.75 -7.55 14.92
C SER A 153 15.68 -7.23 13.42
N LEU A 154 15.34 -5.99 13.09
CA LEU A 154 15.27 -5.55 11.70
C LEU A 154 16.69 -5.51 11.13
N PRO A 155 16.98 -6.17 9.99
CA PRO A 155 18.28 -6.09 9.34
C PRO A 155 18.67 -4.67 8.96
N GLU A 156 19.98 -4.39 8.87
CA GLU A 156 20.49 -3.05 8.54
C GLU A 156 19.89 -2.47 7.24
N PRO A 157 19.78 -3.21 6.12
CA PRO A 157 19.16 -2.69 4.91
C PRO A 157 17.72 -2.21 5.12
N VAL A 158 16.96 -2.90 5.99
CA VAL A 158 15.58 -2.52 6.32
C VAL A 158 15.57 -1.26 7.17
N ARG A 159 16.41 -1.19 8.20
CA ARG A 159 16.50 0.01 9.06
C ARG A 159 16.90 1.24 8.27
N ALA A 160 17.92 1.13 7.41
CA ALA A 160 18.38 2.22 6.55
C ALA A 160 17.26 2.70 5.62
N SER A 161 16.49 1.77 5.04
CA SER A 161 15.37 2.11 4.17
C SER A 161 14.25 2.84 4.91
N LEU A 162 13.87 2.39 6.11
CA LEU A 162 12.85 3.06 6.92
C LEU A 162 13.31 4.41 7.45
N ALA A 163 14.58 4.52 7.84
CA ALA A 163 15.18 5.77 8.30
C ALA A 163 15.14 6.84 7.19
N ALA A 164 15.44 6.45 5.95
CA ALA A 164 15.42 7.36 4.81
C ALA A 164 14.00 7.90 4.52
N ASP A 165 12.96 7.06 4.61
CA ASP A 165 11.57 7.50 4.42
C ASP A 165 11.12 8.52 5.48
N LEU A 166 11.51 8.30 6.74
CA LEU A 166 11.15 9.20 7.84
C LEU A 166 11.94 10.51 7.80
N ALA A 167 13.18 10.50 7.28
CA ALA A 167 14.03 11.68 7.18
C ALA A 167 13.58 12.64 6.07
N ASP A 168 13.16 12.10 4.92
CA ASP A 168 12.74 12.91 3.78
C ASP A 168 11.65 12.19 2.97
N PRO A 169 10.39 12.69 2.99
CA PRO A 169 9.30 12.15 2.18
C PRO A 169 9.59 12.10 0.67
N ALA A 170 10.50 12.93 0.16
CA ALA A 170 10.90 12.90 -1.25
C ALA A 170 11.76 11.67 -1.62
N VAL A 171 12.30 10.96 -0.62
CA VAL A 171 12.98 9.68 -0.82
C VAL A 171 12.01 8.62 -1.33
N ALA A 172 10.79 8.56 -0.79
CA ALA A 172 9.77 7.62 -1.26
C ALA A 172 9.41 7.84 -2.74
N ASP A 173 9.34 9.10 -3.18
CA ASP A 173 9.12 9.45 -4.59
C ASP A 173 10.31 9.09 -5.48
N ARG A 174 11.54 9.22 -4.96
CA ARG A 174 12.75 8.81 -5.67
C ARG A 174 12.82 7.31 -5.81
N ALA A 175 12.55 6.57 -4.74
CA ALA A 175 12.47 5.11 -4.75
C ALA A 175 11.42 4.65 -5.77
N LEU A 176 10.23 5.27 -5.81
CA LEU A 176 9.23 4.97 -6.84
C LEU A 176 9.79 5.18 -8.26
N ARG A 177 10.45 6.32 -8.53
CA ARG A 177 11.06 6.59 -9.84
C ARG A 177 12.14 5.58 -10.20
N GLU A 178 13.04 5.25 -9.28
CA GLU A 178 14.11 4.28 -9.52
C GLU A 178 13.57 2.88 -9.81
N VAL A 179 12.53 2.47 -9.08
CA VAL A 179 11.95 1.16 -9.28
C VAL A 179 11.11 1.14 -10.58
N ARG A 180 10.34 2.19 -10.89
CA ARG A 180 9.49 2.31 -12.10
C ARG A 180 10.30 2.52 -13.38
N ASP A 181 11.20 3.51 -13.37
CA ASP A 181 11.91 4.00 -14.56
C ASP A 181 13.30 3.35 -14.71
N GLY A 182 13.85 2.80 -13.62
CA GLY A 182 15.26 2.40 -13.52
C GLY A 182 16.16 3.54 -13.10
N SER A 183 17.36 3.21 -12.61
CA SER A 183 18.36 4.22 -12.28
C SER A 183 18.81 4.97 -13.54
N SER A 184 18.28 6.18 -13.73
CA SER A 184 18.93 7.20 -14.55
C SER A 184 19.82 8.03 -13.64
N THR A 185 20.99 7.50 -13.28
CA THR A 185 22.08 8.42 -12.93
C THR A 185 22.36 9.21 -14.21
N PRO A 186 22.23 10.56 -14.23
CA PRO A 186 22.70 11.31 -15.38
C PRO A 186 24.20 11.02 -15.46
N SER A 187 24.62 10.36 -16.54
CA SER A 187 26.01 10.06 -16.80
C SER A 187 26.76 11.39 -17.01
N GLY A 188 27.31 11.94 -15.93
CA GLY A 188 28.24 13.06 -15.92
C GLY A 188 27.73 14.37 -16.53
N PRO A 189 28.48 15.48 -16.37
CA PRO A 189 28.24 16.67 -17.18
C PRO A 189 28.43 16.27 -18.65
N ARG A 190 27.39 16.42 -19.47
CA ARG A 190 27.55 16.40 -20.94
C ARG A 190 28.61 17.44 -21.26
N ALA A 191 29.78 16.99 -21.71
CA ALA A 191 30.79 17.86 -22.28
C ALA A 191 30.12 18.71 -23.37
N PRO A 192 30.35 20.03 -23.41
CA PRO A 192 29.79 20.87 -24.45
C PRO A 192 30.23 20.31 -25.80
N SER A 193 29.24 19.98 -26.64
CA SER A 193 29.46 19.60 -28.03
C SER A 193 30.25 20.71 -28.71
N THR A 194 31.54 20.50 -28.92
CA THR A 194 32.36 21.32 -29.79
C THR A 194 31.83 21.13 -31.21
N ARG A 195 30.96 22.06 -31.66
CA ARG A 195 30.74 22.24 -33.08
C ARG A 195 32.05 22.74 -33.67
N VAL A 196 32.69 21.90 -34.47
CA VAL A 196 33.73 22.31 -35.41
C VAL A 196 33.07 23.27 -36.42
N PRO A 197 33.51 24.53 -36.54
CA PRO A 197 32.99 25.40 -37.57
C PRO A 197 33.70 25.07 -38.89
N THR A 198 32.97 24.53 -39.85
CA THR A 198 33.37 24.54 -41.26
C THR A 198 33.27 25.98 -41.77
N GLY A 199 34.39 26.50 -42.27
CA GLY A 199 34.55 27.91 -42.60
C GLY A 199 33.95 28.36 -43.94
N SER A 200 34.09 29.68 -44.14
CA SER A 200 33.81 30.52 -45.32
C SER A 200 32.31 30.90 -45.50
N SER A 201 31.93 32.14 -45.79
CA SER A 201 32.66 33.30 -46.28
C SER A 201 31.84 34.59 -46.12
N ARG A 202 32.56 35.71 -46.25
CA ARG A 202 32.15 37.06 -46.67
C ARG A 202 31.61 38.08 -45.66
N ALA A 203 32.21 39.26 -45.83
CA ALA A 203 32.11 40.49 -45.08
C ALA A 203 30.88 41.34 -45.50
N CYS A 204 30.42 42.18 -44.57
CA CYS A 204 30.03 43.58 -44.75
C CYS A 204 29.60 44.14 -43.38
N GLY A 205 30.23 45.23 -42.91
CA GLY A 205 29.70 46.05 -41.80
C GLY A 205 28.76 47.16 -42.33
N PRO A 206 28.50 48.24 -41.58
CA PRO A 206 28.29 48.34 -40.14
C PRO A 206 26.97 49.07 -39.77
N SER A 207 26.67 49.10 -38.46
CA SER A 207 25.81 50.06 -37.74
C SER A 207 24.28 49.92 -37.87
N CYS A 208 23.60 49.79 -36.71
CA CYS A 208 22.59 50.73 -36.23
C CYS A 208 22.09 50.37 -34.82
N ARG A 209 22.04 51.39 -33.96
CA ARG A 209 21.37 51.39 -32.65
C ARG A 209 19.86 51.17 -32.83
N ARG A 210 19.20 50.53 -31.85
CA ARG A 210 18.14 51.17 -31.06
C ARG A 210 17.65 50.29 -29.90
N SER A 211 17.51 50.96 -28.78
CA SER A 211 16.77 50.68 -27.55
C SER A 211 15.26 50.54 -27.77
N ALA A 212 14.56 49.74 -26.94
CA ALA A 212 13.39 50.15 -26.14
C ALA A 212 12.66 48.95 -25.46
N SER A 213 12.68 48.96 -24.13
CA SER A 213 11.58 48.82 -23.15
C SER A 213 10.29 48.02 -23.46
N GLY A 214 9.87 47.22 -22.46
CA GLY A 214 8.47 47.10 -22.03
C GLY A 214 8.01 45.69 -21.59
N PRO A 215 7.55 45.48 -20.35
CA PRO A 215 7.01 44.19 -19.87
C PRO A 215 5.48 44.13 -19.95
N SER A 216 4.89 42.93 -20.06
CA SER A 216 3.46 42.72 -19.85
C SER A 216 3.20 41.56 -18.87
N THR A 217 2.24 41.82 -18.00
CA THR A 217 1.83 41.11 -16.80
C THR A 217 0.87 39.96 -17.12
N GLY A 218 1.03 38.84 -16.42
CA GLY A 218 0.08 37.73 -16.42
C GLY A 218 -1.00 37.90 -15.34
N THR A 219 -2.21 37.43 -15.63
CA THR A 219 -3.24 37.15 -14.63
C THR A 219 -3.79 35.73 -14.83
N SER A 220 -3.70 34.95 -13.77
CA SER A 220 -4.20 33.58 -13.63
C SER A 220 -5.59 33.59 -12.98
N THR A 221 -6.50 32.75 -13.44
CA THR A 221 -7.73 32.39 -12.72
C THR A 221 -7.75 30.87 -12.48
N GLY A 222 -7.94 30.49 -11.21
CA GLY A 222 -7.97 29.11 -10.73
C GLY A 222 -9.37 28.52 -10.72
N TRP A 223 -9.43 27.18 -10.62
CA TRP A 223 -10.64 26.39 -10.43
C TRP A 223 -10.48 25.46 -9.21
N ARG A 224 -11.52 25.39 -8.38
CA ARG A 224 -11.71 24.40 -7.29
C ARG A 224 -12.75 23.36 -7.72
N PRO A 225 -12.69 22.11 -7.25
CA PRO A 225 -13.87 21.24 -7.24
C PRO A 225 -14.36 20.90 -5.82
N ARG A 226 -15.64 20.54 -5.79
CA ARG A 226 -16.49 20.23 -4.62
C ARG A 226 -16.67 18.71 -4.53
N ALA A 227 -16.73 18.19 -3.30
CA ALA A 227 -16.86 16.77 -2.98
C ALA A 227 -18.34 16.31 -2.92
N THR A 228 -18.57 15.04 -3.25
CA THR A 228 -19.73 14.26 -2.77
C THR A 228 -19.33 12.80 -2.55
N SER A 229 -19.70 12.30 -1.38
CA SER A 229 -19.50 10.97 -0.81
C SER A 229 -20.47 9.93 -1.35
N GLY A 230 -20.01 8.67 -1.48
CA GLY A 230 -20.86 7.49 -1.66
C GLY A 230 -20.10 6.23 -1.24
N SER A 231 -20.51 5.63 -0.13
CA SER A 231 -19.97 4.39 0.43
C SER A 231 -20.55 3.17 -0.31
N SER A 232 -19.70 2.26 -0.79
CA SER A 232 -20.13 0.90 -1.10
C SER A 232 -19.05 -0.11 -0.71
N THR A 233 -19.47 -1.10 0.07
CA THR A 233 -18.64 -2.15 0.65
C THR A 233 -18.63 -3.34 -0.30
N SER A 234 -17.46 -3.71 -0.85
CA SER A 234 -17.28 -4.98 -1.57
C SER A 234 -15.99 -5.65 -1.12
N GLY A 235 -16.13 -6.84 -0.54
CA GLY A 235 -15.04 -7.61 0.05
C GLY A 235 -14.11 -8.21 -0.99
N ILE A 236 -12.81 -8.15 -0.72
CA ILE A 236 -11.74 -8.72 -1.55
C ILE A 236 -11.20 -9.97 -0.85
N ALA A 237 -11.13 -11.07 -1.60
CA ALA A 237 -10.27 -12.20 -1.31
C ALA A 237 -9.65 -12.67 -2.64
N SER A 238 -8.44 -12.21 -2.96
CA SER A 238 -7.61 -12.83 -4.02
C SER A 238 -6.12 -12.50 -3.88
N LEU A 239 -5.38 -13.51 -3.40
CA LEU A 239 -4.08 -13.99 -3.86
C LEU A 239 -2.89 -13.02 -4.03
N ALA A 240 -2.04 -12.97 -3.00
CA ALA A 240 -0.61 -12.71 -3.16
C ALA A 240 0.15 -14.05 -3.29
N SER A 241 0.32 -14.54 -4.51
CA SER A 241 1.21 -15.67 -4.83
C SER A 241 2.25 -15.22 -5.85
N THR A 242 3.38 -14.69 -5.37
CA THR A 242 4.59 -14.59 -6.20
C THR A 242 5.32 -15.92 -6.10
N ARG A 243 5.31 -16.71 -7.18
CA ARG A 243 6.03 -17.99 -7.30
C ARG A 243 7.55 -17.74 -7.23
N CYS A 244 8.23 -18.41 -6.29
CA CYS A 244 9.63 -18.79 -6.42
C CYS A 244 9.70 -20.25 -6.91
N PRO A 245 10.71 -20.67 -7.69
CA PRO A 245 10.74 -21.99 -8.31
C PRO A 245 11.00 -23.07 -7.24
N GLY A 246 10.08 -24.02 -7.09
CA GLY A 246 10.27 -25.18 -6.23
C GLY A 246 9.02 -25.85 -5.66
N VAL A 247 7.82 -25.22 -5.72
CA VAL A 247 6.60 -25.82 -5.16
C VAL A 247 5.44 -25.70 -6.16
N THR A 248 4.95 -26.84 -6.63
CA THR A 248 3.78 -26.94 -7.51
C THR A 248 2.51 -26.78 -6.68
N ILE A 249 1.83 -25.64 -6.80
CA ILE A 249 0.47 -25.46 -6.27
C ILE A 249 -0.50 -25.74 -7.42
N THR A 250 -1.22 -26.86 -7.33
CA THR A 250 -2.35 -27.19 -8.21
C THR A 250 -3.60 -26.47 -7.71
N SER A 251 -4.06 -25.48 -8.46
CA SER A 251 -5.37 -24.83 -8.26
C SER A 251 -6.43 -25.61 -9.05
N CYS A 252 -7.36 -26.24 -8.34
CA CYS A 252 -8.60 -26.76 -8.93
C CYS A 252 -9.66 -25.66 -8.89
N ALA A 253 -9.95 -25.06 -10.04
CA ALA A 253 -11.13 -24.23 -10.24
C ALA A 253 -12.38 -25.13 -10.24
N SER A 254 -13.23 -24.98 -9.23
CA SER A 254 -14.58 -25.54 -9.24
C SER A 254 -15.54 -24.42 -9.64
N SER A 255 -15.97 -24.42 -10.90
CA SER A 255 -17.02 -23.54 -11.41
C SER A 255 -18.37 -23.97 -10.84
N VAL A 256 -19.01 -23.13 -10.04
CA VAL A 256 -20.45 -23.26 -9.74
C VAL A 256 -21.20 -22.33 -10.68
N ASP A 257 -21.90 -22.96 -11.62
CA ASP A 257 -22.84 -22.37 -12.57
C ASP A 257 -24.10 -21.91 -11.83
N THR A 258 -24.36 -20.60 -11.79
CA THR A 258 -25.61 -20.02 -11.28
C THR A 258 -26.47 -19.54 -12.45
N SER A 259 -27.07 -20.51 -13.16
CA SER A 259 -28.14 -20.27 -14.12
C SER A 259 -29.39 -21.10 -13.79
N ARG A 260 -30.14 -20.73 -12.74
CA ARG A 260 -31.51 -21.24 -12.53
C ARG A 260 -32.48 -20.17 -11.99
N THR A 261 -33.31 -19.69 -12.93
CA THR A 261 -34.76 -19.52 -12.82
C THR A 261 -35.38 -19.09 -11.48
N CYS A 262 -35.86 -17.85 -11.47
CA CYS A 262 -36.68 -17.23 -10.44
C CYS A 262 -38.15 -17.70 -10.54
N PRO A 263 -38.78 -18.26 -9.48
CA PRO A 263 -40.22 -18.50 -9.46
C PRO A 263 -40.98 -17.29 -8.91
N ARG A 264 -41.97 -16.84 -9.68
CA ARG A 264 -42.96 -15.81 -9.31
C ARG A 264 -43.76 -16.23 -8.07
N HIS A 265 -43.70 -15.47 -6.99
CA HIS A 265 -44.65 -15.56 -5.88
C HIS A 265 -45.84 -14.62 -6.12
N ARG A 266 -47.02 -15.20 -6.37
CA ARG A 266 -48.32 -14.51 -6.27
C ARG A 266 -48.65 -14.30 -4.80
N SER A 267 -48.86 -13.06 -4.37
CA SER A 267 -49.49 -12.75 -3.08
C SER A 267 -51.02 -12.79 -3.24
N THR A 268 -51.67 -13.64 -2.46
CA THR A 268 -53.12 -13.64 -2.27
C THR A 268 -53.43 -12.89 -0.97
N TRP A 269 -54.27 -11.85 -1.08
CA TRP A 269 -54.75 -11.07 0.05
C TRP A 269 -55.85 -11.84 0.79
N ARG A 270 -55.69 -12.08 2.10
CA ARG A 270 -56.80 -12.48 2.98
C ARG A 270 -57.17 -11.30 3.89
N ARG A 271 -58.44 -10.90 3.83
CA ARG A 271 -59.11 -9.94 4.71
C ARG A 271 -59.33 -10.53 6.10
N THR A 272 -59.00 -9.78 7.14
CA THR A 272 -59.35 -10.03 8.54
C THR A 272 -60.75 -9.44 8.83
N PRO A 273 -61.69 -10.14 9.49
CA PRO A 273 -62.95 -9.55 9.95
C PRO A 273 -62.82 -8.88 11.33
N PRO A 274 -63.70 -7.91 11.67
CA PRO A 274 -63.53 -7.03 12.83
C PRO A 274 -64.02 -7.66 14.14
N GLY A 275 -63.39 -7.22 15.24
CA GLY A 275 -63.62 -7.70 16.60
C GLY A 275 -64.99 -7.37 17.19
N ARG A 276 -65.42 -8.21 18.14
CA ARG A 276 -66.51 -7.92 19.08
C ARG A 276 -65.93 -7.50 20.42
N ARG A 277 -66.51 -6.42 20.94
CA ARG A 277 -66.31 -5.85 22.27
C ARG A 277 -67.01 -6.72 23.31
N ASP A 278 -66.35 -6.94 24.44
CA ASP A 278 -66.96 -7.36 25.70
C ASP A 278 -66.82 -6.22 26.69
N THR A 279 -67.94 -5.77 27.28
CA THR A 279 -68.09 -5.48 28.71
C THR A 279 -69.56 -5.21 29.01
N ARG A 280 -70.11 -6.01 29.94
CA ARG A 280 -71.28 -5.80 30.81
C ARG A 280 -72.53 -5.11 30.24
#